data_AF-A0A7M2RLN1-F1
#
_entry.id   AF-A0A7M2RLN1-F1
#
_cell.length_a   1.000
_cell.length_b   1.000
_cell.length_c   1.000
_cell.angle_alpha   90.00
_cell.angle_beta   90.00
_cell.angle_gamma   90.00
#
_symmetry.space_group_name_H-M   'P 1'
#
loop_
_entity.id
_entity.type
_entity.pdbx_description
1 polymer ?
#
loop_
_entity_poly.entity_id
_entity_poly.type
_entity_poly.pdbx_seq_one_letter_code
_entity_poly.pdbx_strand_id
1 'polypeptide(L)'
;MRYQSYKFQVPEEKIVRLITDTDAKNEADDDFAIVQALLSPKIENVGLIGAHYGTRDPNGMEKSVAELETVVDKMGFTGSIPILHGASHAMDNRTASVESEGAHFIIQEAMRDDERPLYAIFLGPLTDLASAYLMEPRIAKRMTVIWIGGGAYPNGGDEFNLGNDISAANIVLSSEIELWQVPKNVYEMMPVSFAELEYRVRPCGKIGRYLCEQLMEHAMTEQPKKSSFRSGESWVLGDSPAVGLIIYEDRFSFQWVQAPTIGTDMNYIHTNRYRPIRVYEKIDSRLILEDLYSKLALFSRLKEHDL
;
A
#
# COMPACT_ATOMS: atom_id res chain seq x y z
N MET A 1 -14.66 8.28 -2.16
CA MET A 1 -14.69 8.25 -3.64
C MET A 1 -14.81 6.80 -4.12
N ARG A 2 -15.75 6.50 -5.04
CA ARG A 2 -15.92 5.16 -5.63
C ARG A 2 -16.06 5.30 -7.15
N TYR A 3 -15.16 4.69 -7.92
CA TYR A 3 -15.24 4.71 -9.39
C TYR A 3 -16.20 3.62 -9.90
N GLN A 4 -17.18 4.00 -10.72
CA GLN A 4 -18.29 3.10 -11.09
C GLN A 4 -18.54 2.97 -12.60
N SER A 5 -17.64 3.48 -13.45
CA SER A 5 -17.86 3.51 -14.90
C SER A 5 -17.54 2.18 -15.59
N TYR A 6 -18.01 1.06 -15.03
CA TYR A 6 -17.91 -0.27 -15.61
C TYR A 6 -19.29 -0.79 -16.03
N LYS A 7 -19.29 -1.74 -16.98
CA LYS A 7 -20.53 -2.44 -17.39
C LYS A 7 -21.01 -3.46 -16.37
N PHE A 8 -20.11 -4.00 -15.55
CA PHE A 8 -20.48 -4.89 -14.45
C PHE A 8 -20.78 -4.09 -13.18
N GLN A 9 -21.59 -4.66 -12.30
CA GLN A 9 -21.94 -4.06 -11.01
C GLN A 9 -21.33 -4.86 -9.87
N VAL A 10 -20.99 -4.17 -8.78
CA VAL A 10 -20.58 -4.81 -7.52
C VAL A 10 -21.76 -4.76 -6.56
N PRO A 11 -22.20 -5.89 -5.98
CA PRO A 11 -23.25 -5.90 -4.95
C PRO A 11 -22.86 -5.02 -3.77
N GLU A 12 -23.81 -4.28 -3.18
CA GLU A 12 -23.53 -3.31 -2.11
C GLU A 12 -22.88 -3.99 -0.88
N GLU A 13 -23.27 -5.23 -0.57
CA GLU A 13 -22.72 -6.04 0.53
C GLU A 13 -21.27 -6.47 0.29
N LYS A 14 -20.76 -6.29 -0.93
CA LYS A 14 -19.36 -6.54 -1.27
C LYS A 14 -18.53 -5.27 -1.27
N ILE A 15 -19.11 -4.10 -1.04
CA ILE A 15 -18.38 -2.84 -1.07
C ILE A 15 -17.66 -2.65 0.26
N VAL A 16 -16.40 -2.22 0.17
CA VAL A 16 -15.53 -2.00 1.33
C VAL A 16 -15.02 -0.57 1.32
N ARG A 17 -14.73 -0.03 2.50
CA ARG A 17 -14.05 1.26 2.67
C ARG A 17 -12.55 1.03 2.70
N LEU A 18 -11.77 1.94 2.11
CA LEU A 18 -10.30 1.83 2.07
C LEU A 18 -9.61 3.15 2.43
N ILE A 19 -8.66 3.05 3.37
CA ILE A 19 -7.60 4.04 3.58
C ILE A 19 -6.32 3.50 2.91
N THR A 20 -5.62 4.34 2.16
CA THR A 20 -4.30 4.02 1.62
C THR A 20 -3.25 4.89 2.29
N ASP A 21 -2.30 4.26 2.96
CA ASP A 21 -1.12 4.88 3.58
C ASP A 21 0.11 4.43 2.79
N THR A 22 0.91 5.39 2.32
CA THR A 22 1.92 5.14 1.28
C THR A 22 3.04 6.15 1.35
N ASP A 23 4.27 5.66 1.18
CA ASP A 23 5.46 6.47 0.96
C ASP A 23 5.68 6.75 -0.54
N ALA A 24 4.59 7.02 -1.27
CA ALA A 24 4.58 7.31 -2.70
C ALA A 24 5.72 8.27 -3.09
N LYS A 25 6.43 7.95 -4.18
CA LYS A 25 7.65 8.63 -4.68
C LYS A 25 8.94 8.34 -3.90
N ASN A 26 8.93 7.47 -2.90
CA ASN A 26 10.15 6.92 -2.34
C ASN A 26 10.80 5.92 -3.31
N GLU A 27 9.99 5.02 -3.86
CA GLU A 27 10.28 4.30 -5.10
C GLU A 27 9.32 4.79 -6.20
N ALA A 28 8.66 3.88 -6.91
CA ALA A 28 7.86 4.21 -8.08
C ALA A 28 6.67 3.28 -8.31
N ASP A 29 6.46 2.24 -7.49
CA ASP A 29 5.39 1.27 -7.66
C ASP A 29 4.11 1.58 -6.88
N ASP A 30 4.16 2.36 -5.80
CA ASP A 30 2.97 2.81 -5.04
C ASP A 30 1.89 3.38 -5.95
N ASP A 31 2.27 4.22 -6.93
CA ASP A 31 1.36 4.90 -7.84
C ASP A 31 0.47 3.91 -8.60
N PHE A 32 0.99 2.73 -8.94
CA PHE A 32 0.23 1.69 -9.64
C PHE A 32 -0.83 1.08 -8.70
N ALA A 33 -0.48 0.83 -7.44
CA ALA A 33 -1.42 0.35 -6.43
C ALA A 33 -2.51 1.40 -6.15
N ILE A 34 -2.13 2.68 -5.95
CA ILE A 34 -3.06 3.80 -5.74
C ILE A 34 -4.06 3.90 -6.90
N VAL A 35 -3.57 3.88 -8.14
CA VAL A 35 -4.42 3.92 -9.34
C VAL A 35 -5.35 2.71 -9.41
N GLN A 36 -4.87 1.50 -9.10
CA GLN A 36 -5.70 0.30 -9.08
C GLN A 36 -6.82 0.41 -8.03
N ALA A 37 -6.52 0.92 -6.84
CA ALA A 37 -7.49 1.14 -5.77
C ALA A 37 -8.56 2.16 -6.17
N LEU A 38 -8.14 3.30 -6.74
CA LEU A 38 -9.04 4.37 -7.20
C LEU A 38 -9.96 3.92 -8.34
N LEU A 39 -9.51 2.99 -9.19
CA LEU A 39 -10.31 2.42 -10.28
C LEU A 39 -11.12 1.18 -9.87
N SER A 40 -11.05 0.71 -8.62
CA SER A 40 -11.75 -0.51 -8.20
C SER A 40 -13.20 -0.22 -7.76
N PRO A 41 -14.24 -0.72 -8.45
CA PRO A 41 -15.63 -0.39 -8.11
C PRO A 41 -16.13 -1.04 -6.81
N LYS A 42 -15.39 -2.04 -6.30
CA LYS A 42 -15.61 -2.66 -4.99
C LYS A 42 -15.15 -1.76 -3.84
N ILE A 43 -14.28 -0.80 -4.11
CA ILE A 43 -13.59 -0.02 -3.10
C ILE A 43 -14.16 1.39 -3.07
N GLU A 44 -14.67 1.79 -1.92
CA GLU A 44 -14.87 3.19 -1.58
C GLU A 44 -13.61 3.71 -0.90
N ASN A 45 -12.81 4.45 -1.65
CA ASN A 45 -11.58 5.07 -1.16
C ASN A 45 -11.98 6.27 -0.28
N VAL A 46 -11.73 6.17 1.03
CA VAL A 46 -12.15 7.20 2.00
C VAL A 46 -11.07 8.25 2.26
N GLY A 47 -9.78 7.90 2.09
CA GLY A 47 -8.68 8.85 2.18
C GLY A 47 -7.33 8.25 1.79
N LEU A 48 -6.40 9.13 1.44
CA LEU A 48 -5.01 8.83 1.13
C LEU A 48 -4.10 9.54 2.13
N ILE A 49 -3.09 8.85 2.64
CA ILE A 49 -2.15 9.36 3.64
C ILE A 49 -0.74 9.24 3.08
N GLY A 50 0.00 10.35 3.04
CA GLY A 50 1.42 10.33 2.66
C GLY A 50 2.31 10.00 3.87
N ALA A 51 3.16 8.99 3.75
CA ALA A 51 4.04 8.50 4.82
C ALA A 51 5.50 8.97 4.63
N HIS A 52 6.29 8.94 5.72
CA HIS A 52 7.70 9.31 5.67
C HIS A 52 8.61 8.22 5.07
N TYR A 53 9.80 8.61 4.58
CA TYR A 53 10.78 7.69 3.95
C TYR A 53 11.83 7.16 4.94
N GLY A 54 11.41 6.93 6.19
CA GLY A 54 12.35 6.71 7.29
C GLY A 54 13.40 7.83 7.39
N THR A 55 14.67 7.47 7.28
CA THR A 55 15.80 8.42 7.33
C THR A 55 16.35 8.80 5.95
N ARG A 56 15.75 8.30 4.86
CA ARG A 56 16.27 8.50 3.49
C ARG A 56 16.10 9.94 3.03
N ASP A 57 14.98 10.55 3.37
CA ASP A 57 14.69 11.96 3.09
C ASP A 57 13.88 12.58 4.24
N PRO A 58 14.34 13.68 4.86
CA PRO A 58 13.60 14.34 5.94
C PRO A 58 12.27 14.97 5.49
N ASN A 59 12.05 15.13 4.18
CA ASN A 59 10.79 15.61 3.60
C ASN A 59 10.00 14.48 2.93
N GLY A 60 10.28 13.21 3.25
CA GLY A 60 9.63 12.06 2.61
C GLY A 60 8.10 12.15 2.64
N MET A 61 7.54 12.49 3.80
CA MET A 61 6.09 12.65 3.96
C MET A 61 5.50 13.71 3.03
N GLU A 62 6.13 14.89 2.94
CA GLU A 62 5.69 15.97 2.05
C GLU A 62 5.77 15.56 0.57
N LYS A 63 6.79 14.76 0.21
CA LYS A 63 6.93 14.22 -1.15
C LYS A 63 5.84 13.21 -1.48
N SER A 64 5.43 12.36 -0.53
CA SER A 64 4.30 11.46 -0.71
C SER A 64 2.99 12.19 -0.88
N VAL A 65 2.73 13.21 -0.06
CA VAL A 65 1.52 14.04 -0.24
C VAL A 65 1.50 14.68 -1.63
N ALA A 66 2.61 15.28 -2.07
CA ALA A 66 2.70 15.89 -3.40
C ALA A 66 2.56 14.87 -4.54
N GLU A 67 3.03 13.64 -4.37
CA GLU A 67 2.84 12.56 -5.35
C GLU A 67 1.38 12.12 -5.40
N LEU A 68 0.72 11.94 -4.25
CA LEU A 68 -0.70 11.62 -4.19
C LEU A 68 -1.54 12.69 -4.90
N GLU A 69 -1.25 13.97 -4.68
CA GLU A 69 -1.89 15.07 -5.40
C GLU A 69 -1.65 14.99 -6.91
N THR A 70 -0.43 14.65 -7.33
CA THR A 70 -0.06 14.48 -8.74
C THR A 70 -0.83 13.34 -9.40
N VAL A 71 -0.87 12.15 -8.78
CA VAL A 71 -1.61 10.99 -9.28
C VAL A 71 -3.10 11.31 -9.40
N VAL A 72 -3.70 11.87 -8.35
CA VAL A 72 -5.11 12.25 -8.32
C VAL A 72 -5.44 13.31 -9.38
N ASP A 73 -4.58 14.32 -9.59
CA ASP A 73 -4.71 15.30 -10.67
C ASP A 73 -4.66 14.66 -12.06
N LYS A 74 -3.69 13.78 -12.31
CA LYS A 74 -3.54 13.09 -13.61
C LYS A 74 -4.73 12.20 -13.92
N MET A 75 -5.39 11.67 -12.88
CA MET A 75 -6.66 10.95 -12.98
C MET A 75 -7.88 11.87 -13.08
N GLY A 76 -7.75 13.19 -12.92
CA GLY A 76 -8.86 14.14 -12.91
C GLY A 76 -9.82 13.93 -11.73
N PHE A 77 -9.26 13.50 -10.59
CA PHE A 77 -9.98 13.22 -9.35
C PHE A 77 -9.68 14.25 -8.25
N THR A 78 -9.08 15.39 -8.60
CA THR A 78 -8.76 16.48 -7.67
C THR A 78 -9.98 16.89 -6.84
N GLY A 79 -9.81 16.91 -5.52
CA GLY A 79 -10.86 17.25 -4.56
C GLY A 79 -11.93 16.18 -4.34
N SER A 80 -11.81 14.99 -4.95
CA SER A 80 -12.79 13.90 -4.76
C SER A 80 -12.47 12.99 -3.57
N ILE A 81 -11.24 13.03 -3.06
CA ILE A 81 -10.74 12.22 -1.96
C ILE A 81 -9.81 13.07 -1.09
N PRO A 82 -9.89 12.99 0.26
CA PRO A 82 -8.94 13.68 1.12
C PRO A 82 -7.54 13.06 0.97
N ILE A 83 -6.54 13.94 0.90
CA ILE A 83 -5.11 13.61 0.96
C ILE A 83 -4.60 14.26 2.25
N LEU A 84 -3.90 13.49 3.07
CA LEU A 84 -3.57 13.84 4.45
C LEU A 84 -2.08 13.69 4.71
N HIS A 85 -1.55 14.55 5.57
CA HIS A 85 -0.17 14.45 6.03
C HIS A 85 -0.06 13.36 7.11
N GLY A 86 0.71 12.31 6.83
CA GLY A 86 1.04 11.27 7.79
C GLY A 86 2.11 11.70 8.79
N ALA A 87 2.63 10.75 9.55
CA ALA A 87 3.73 10.99 10.46
C ALA A 87 4.97 11.45 9.68
N SER A 88 5.66 12.49 10.16
CA SER A 88 6.82 13.07 9.48
C SER A 88 8.12 12.30 9.73
N HIS A 89 8.15 11.42 10.73
CA HIS A 89 9.31 10.60 11.09
C HIS A 89 8.90 9.33 11.82
N ALA A 90 9.84 8.39 11.92
CA ALA A 90 9.68 7.12 12.66
C ALA A 90 9.51 7.33 14.17
N MET A 91 8.89 6.37 14.85
CA MET A 91 8.70 6.38 16.31
C MET A 91 10.01 6.15 17.06
N ASP A 92 10.31 7.02 18.03
CA ASP A 92 11.51 6.90 18.88
C ASP A 92 11.50 5.64 19.77
N ASN A 93 10.31 5.19 20.16
CA ASN A 93 10.11 4.06 21.06
C ASN A 93 8.73 3.42 20.88
N ARG A 94 8.49 2.31 21.59
CA ARG A 94 7.26 1.50 21.47
C ARG A 94 6.09 1.98 22.33
N THR A 95 6.13 3.19 22.88
CA THR A 95 5.15 3.70 23.86
C THR A 95 4.59 5.08 23.56
N ALA A 96 5.25 5.86 22.70
CA ALA A 96 4.83 7.21 22.36
C ALA A 96 4.36 7.27 20.91
N SER A 97 3.15 7.79 20.67
CA SER A 97 2.62 8.05 19.33
C SER A 97 3.35 9.22 18.66
N VAL A 98 3.43 9.18 17.34
CA VAL A 98 3.75 10.35 16.50
C VAL A 98 2.41 10.85 15.94
N GLU A 99 1.90 11.93 16.49
CA GLU A 99 0.60 12.47 16.06
C GLU A 99 0.69 13.06 14.64
N SER A 100 -0.33 12.78 13.83
CA SER A 100 -0.43 13.20 12.43
C SER A 100 -1.90 13.30 12.01
N GLU A 101 -2.17 13.98 10.90
CA GLU A 101 -3.51 13.99 10.30
C GLU A 101 -3.93 12.58 9.89
N GLY A 102 -2.99 11.80 9.33
CA GLY A 102 -3.20 10.40 8.95
C GLY A 102 -3.63 9.52 10.12
N ALA A 103 -2.92 9.56 11.25
CA ALA A 103 -3.24 8.76 12.43
C ALA A 103 -4.62 9.12 13.01
N HIS A 104 -4.95 10.41 13.08
CA HIS A 104 -6.29 10.84 13.52
C HIS A 104 -7.39 10.42 12.54
N PHE A 105 -7.13 10.46 11.24
CA PHE A 105 -8.08 10.04 10.23
C PHE A 105 -8.35 8.53 10.27
N ILE A 106 -7.33 7.72 10.50
CA ILE A 106 -7.46 6.27 10.74
C ILE A 106 -8.42 6.03 11.91
N ILE A 107 -8.25 6.74 13.02
CA ILE A 107 -9.14 6.63 14.19
C ILE A 107 -10.57 7.04 13.82
N GLN A 108 -10.74 8.18 13.16
CA GLN A 108 -12.04 8.70 12.76
C GLN A 108 -12.80 7.68 11.91
N GLU A 109 -12.18 7.16 10.84
CA GLU A 109 -12.85 6.27 9.91
C GLU A 109 -13.12 4.89 10.52
N ALA A 110 -12.24 4.39 11.41
CA ALA A 110 -12.43 3.13 12.13
C ALA A 110 -13.54 3.20 13.17
N MET A 111 -13.70 4.34 13.83
CA MET A 111 -14.69 4.55 14.88
C MET A 111 -16.04 5.06 14.34
N ARG A 112 -16.11 5.39 13.06
CA ARG A 112 -17.35 5.79 12.39
C ARG A 112 -18.41 4.68 12.46
N ASP A 113 -19.65 5.08 12.66
CA ASP A 113 -20.81 4.19 12.60
C ASP A 113 -21.15 3.87 11.13
N ASP A 114 -20.48 2.85 10.61
CA ASP A 114 -20.67 2.32 9.25
C ASP A 114 -20.43 0.80 9.32
N GLU A 115 -21.41 0.01 8.89
CA GLU A 115 -21.35 -1.45 8.97
C GLU A 115 -20.45 -2.08 7.91
N ARG A 116 -20.03 -1.30 6.89
CA ARG A 116 -19.19 -1.82 5.81
C ARG A 116 -17.76 -2.04 6.32
N PRO A 117 -17.09 -3.14 5.92
CA PRO A 117 -15.72 -3.40 6.34
C PRO A 117 -14.78 -2.26 5.97
N LEU A 118 -13.96 -1.83 6.92
CA LEU A 118 -12.86 -0.91 6.69
C LEU A 118 -11.56 -1.69 6.50
N TYR A 119 -10.91 -1.46 5.36
CA TYR A 119 -9.55 -1.87 5.10
C TYR A 119 -8.62 -0.66 5.19
N ALA A 120 -7.39 -0.91 5.62
CA ALA A 120 -6.29 0.02 5.45
C ALA A 120 -5.11 -0.72 4.82
N ILE A 121 -4.58 -0.19 3.71
CA ILE A 121 -3.36 -0.71 3.09
C ILE A 121 -2.20 0.19 3.46
N PHE A 122 -1.09 -0.43 3.87
CA PHE A 122 0.16 0.25 4.17
C PHE A 122 1.20 -0.22 3.17
N LEU A 123 1.59 0.70 2.28
CA LEU A 123 2.58 0.50 1.23
C LEU A 123 3.99 0.92 1.69
N GLY A 124 4.07 1.58 2.85
CA GLY A 124 5.30 2.05 3.49
C GLY A 124 5.44 1.62 4.96
N PRO A 125 6.04 2.46 5.83
CA PRO A 125 6.15 2.19 7.26
C PRO A 125 4.78 2.19 7.97
N LEU A 126 4.71 1.57 9.15
CA LEU A 126 3.46 1.42 9.93
C LEU A 126 3.22 2.54 10.95
N THR A 127 3.92 3.67 10.84
CA THR A 127 4.00 4.73 11.85
C THR A 127 2.64 5.32 12.19
N ASP A 128 1.86 5.66 11.17
CA ASP A 128 0.50 6.21 11.33
C ASP A 128 -0.46 5.19 11.97
N LEU A 129 -0.38 3.90 11.59
CA LEU A 129 -1.18 2.84 12.22
C LEU A 129 -0.83 2.62 13.68
N ALA A 130 0.46 2.53 13.98
CA ALA A 130 0.96 2.33 15.32
C ALA A 130 0.55 3.50 16.23
N SER A 131 0.68 4.73 15.72
CA SER A 131 0.27 5.94 16.43
C SER A 131 -1.24 5.98 16.64
N ALA A 132 -2.04 5.66 15.62
CA ALA A 132 -3.48 5.55 15.72
C ALA A 132 -3.90 4.52 16.79
N TYR A 133 -3.24 3.35 16.82
CA TYR A 133 -3.52 2.30 17.78
C TYR A 133 -3.15 2.68 19.22
N LEU A 134 -2.01 3.35 19.43
CA LEU A 134 -1.62 3.83 20.75
C LEU A 134 -2.61 4.88 21.29
N MET A 135 -3.10 5.76 20.42
CA MET A 135 -4.11 6.77 20.78
C MET A 135 -5.50 6.18 21.00
N GLU A 136 -5.90 5.18 20.20
CA GLU A 136 -7.23 4.56 20.27
C GLU A 136 -7.16 3.04 20.02
N PRO A 137 -6.90 2.22 21.06
CA PRO A 137 -6.77 0.77 20.89
C PRO A 137 -8.03 0.07 20.37
N ARG A 138 -9.22 0.69 20.47
CA ARG A 138 -10.48 0.10 19.98
C ARG A 138 -10.51 -0.10 18.47
N ILE A 139 -9.67 0.60 17.69
CA ILE A 139 -9.59 0.43 16.23
C ILE A 139 -9.21 -1.00 15.84
N ALA A 140 -8.50 -1.73 16.72
CA ALA A 140 -8.02 -3.08 16.44
C ALA A 140 -9.13 -4.08 16.05
N LYS A 141 -10.37 -3.86 16.50
CA LYS A 141 -11.52 -4.72 16.20
C LYS A 141 -12.45 -4.13 15.13
N ARG A 142 -12.02 -3.06 14.46
CA ARG A 142 -12.84 -2.26 13.54
C ARG A 142 -12.30 -2.22 12.10
N MET A 143 -11.11 -2.79 11.86
CA MET A 143 -10.48 -2.77 10.54
C MET A 143 -9.61 -4.00 10.29
N THR A 144 -9.37 -4.24 9.00
CA THR A 144 -8.37 -5.18 8.50
C THR A 144 -7.24 -4.40 7.86
N VAL A 145 -6.01 -4.69 8.26
CA VAL A 145 -4.80 -4.05 7.73
C VAL A 145 -4.08 -5.00 6.79
N ILE A 146 -3.70 -4.52 5.60
CA ILE A 146 -2.80 -5.23 4.70
C ILE A 146 -1.50 -4.44 4.62
N TRP A 147 -0.38 -5.08 4.95
CA TRP A 147 0.92 -4.43 4.98
C TRP A 147 1.88 -5.10 3.99
N ILE A 148 2.45 -4.28 3.11
CA ILE A 148 3.56 -4.64 2.23
C ILE A 148 4.84 -4.38 3.01
N GLY A 149 5.42 -5.42 3.60
CA GLY A 149 6.61 -5.25 4.41
C GLY A 149 6.96 -6.45 5.28
N GLY A 150 8.19 -6.41 5.78
CA GLY A 150 8.86 -7.48 6.50
C GLY A 150 9.53 -8.52 5.61
N GLY A 151 10.64 -9.06 6.11
CA GLY A 151 11.42 -10.10 5.45
C GLY A 151 10.72 -11.47 5.37
N ALA A 152 11.38 -12.38 4.65
CA ALA A 152 10.87 -13.73 4.42
C ALA A 152 10.83 -14.55 5.72
N TYR A 153 9.73 -15.26 5.94
CA TYR A 153 9.61 -16.20 7.05
C TYR A 153 10.45 -17.46 6.83
N PRO A 154 10.93 -18.12 7.91
CA PRO A 154 10.74 -17.74 9.32
C PRO A 154 11.75 -16.72 9.84
N ASN A 155 12.80 -16.39 9.08
CA ASN A 155 13.96 -15.67 9.65
C ASN A 155 13.75 -14.16 9.74
N GLY A 156 12.93 -13.56 8.87
CA GLY A 156 12.90 -12.12 8.67
C GLY A 156 14.11 -11.67 7.84
N GLY A 157 14.63 -10.48 8.17
CA GLY A 157 15.80 -9.89 7.52
C GLY A 157 15.49 -8.56 6.83
N ASP A 158 16.50 -8.03 6.14
CA ASP A 158 16.47 -6.67 5.57
C ASP A 158 15.28 -6.46 4.61
N GLU A 159 14.39 -5.58 5.03
CA GLU A 159 13.23 -5.12 4.28
C GLU A 159 13.04 -3.61 4.51
N PHE A 160 12.70 -2.88 3.45
CA PHE A 160 12.79 -1.43 3.42
C PHE A 160 11.73 -0.77 4.30
N ASN A 161 10.46 -1.17 4.17
CA ASN A 161 9.34 -0.58 4.90
C ASN A 161 9.44 -0.87 6.41
N LEU A 162 9.81 -2.10 6.76
CA LEU A 162 10.10 -2.48 8.14
C LEU A 162 11.29 -1.69 8.71
N GLY A 163 12.36 -1.51 7.92
CA GLY A 163 13.54 -0.78 8.33
C GLY A 163 13.28 0.70 8.61
N ASN A 164 12.29 1.30 7.95
CA ASN A 164 11.89 2.69 8.17
C ASN A 164 11.23 2.93 9.54
N ASP A 165 10.56 1.93 10.13
CA ASP A 165 10.07 2.01 11.50
C ASP A 165 9.84 0.63 12.18
N ILE A 166 10.91 0.10 12.78
CA ILE A 166 10.87 -1.14 13.55
C ILE A 166 10.00 -0.99 14.82
N SER A 167 9.92 0.21 15.41
CA SER A 167 9.13 0.46 16.62
C SER A 167 7.64 0.34 16.31
N ALA A 168 7.17 0.98 15.24
CA ALA A 168 5.81 0.91 14.75
C ALA A 168 5.41 -0.53 14.38
N ALA A 169 6.28 -1.25 13.64
CA ALA A 169 6.04 -2.65 13.30
C ALA A 169 5.86 -3.52 14.56
N ASN A 170 6.68 -3.33 15.59
CA ASN A 170 6.54 -4.06 16.85
C ASN A 170 5.25 -3.70 17.61
N ILE A 171 4.79 -2.45 17.57
CA ILE A 171 3.50 -2.05 18.15
C ILE A 171 2.35 -2.78 17.44
N VAL A 172 2.31 -2.75 16.11
CA VAL A 172 1.25 -3.37 15.32
C VAL A 172 1.27 -4.90 15.47
N LEU A 173 2.44 -5.54 15.42
CA LEU A 173 2.58 -6.99 15.62
C LEU A 173 2.16 -7.42 17.02
N SER A 174 2.36 -6.60 18.05
CA SER A 174 1.93 -6.90 19.43
C SER A 174 0.48 -6.51 19.77
N SER A 175 -0.23 -5.83 18.86
CA SER A 175 -1.62 -5.34 19.06
C SER A 175 -2.71 -6.44 19.00
N GLU A 176 -3.98 -6.05 18.85
CA GLU A 176 -5.09 -6.95 18.48
C GLU A 176 -5.57 -6.76 17.02
N ILE A 177 -4.92 -5.91 16.21
CA ILE A 177 -5.36 -5.56 14.84
C ILE A 177 -5.38 -6.80 13.93
N GLU A 178 -6.43 -7.01 13.12
CA GLU A 178 -6.38 -8.03 12.06
C GLU A 178 -5.35 -7.60 11.01
N LEU A 179 -4.22 -8.32 10.93
CA LEU A 179 -3.10 -7.99 10.05
C LEU A 179 -2.87 -9.08 9.02
N TRP A 180 -2.81 -8.65 7.76
CA TRP A 180 -2.41 -9.44 6.60
C TRP A 180 -1.04 -8.91 6.14
N GLN A 181 0.00 -9.70 6.40
CA GLN A 181 1.36 -9.36 5.98
C GLN A 181 1.67 -10.01 4.63
N VAL A 182 2.18 -9.21 3.70
CA VAL A 182 2.75 -9.66 2.44
C VAL A 182 4.27 -9.43 2.54
N PRO A 183 5.06 -10.46 2.85
CA PRO A 183 6.49 -10.31 3.05
C PRO A 183 7.24 -10.20 1.71
N LYS A 184 8.51 -9.78 1.79
CA LYS A 184 9.40 -9.53 0.65
C LYS A 184 9.38 -10.58 -0.46
N ASN A 185 9.54 -11.85 -0.10
CA ASN A 185 9.56 -12.94 -1.06
C ASN A 185 8.23 -13.12 -1.82
N VAL A 186 7.13 -12.53 -1.33
CA VAL A 186 5.80 -12.62 -1.93
C VAL A 186 5.47 -11.37 -2.73
N TYR A 187 5.71 -10.17 -2.21
CA TYR A 187 5.49 -8.97 -3.01
C TYR A 187 6.45 -8.89 -4.21
N GLU A 188 7.64 -9.51 -4.11
CA GLU A 188 8.57 -9.65 -5.24
C GLU A 188 8.05 -10.57 -6.37
N MET A 189 6.93 -11.29 -6.16
CA MET A 189 6.26 -12.07 -7.21
C MET A 189 5.46 -11.21 -8.21
N MET A 190 5.64 -9.88 -8.19
CA MET A 190 5.01 -8.92 -9.08
C MET A 190 5.96 -8.32 -10.15
N PRO A 191 6.77 -9.10 -10.87
CA PRO A 191 7.64 -8.55 -11.90
C PRO A 191 6.83 -8.07 -13.12
N VAL A 192 7.25 -6.96 -13.69
CA VAL A 192 6.77 -6.41 -14.96
C VAL A 192 7.96 -6.04 -15.84
N SER A 193 7.80 -6.17 -17.16
CA SER A 193 8.81 -5.67 -18.10
C SER A 193 8.49 -4.24 -18.52
N PHE A 194 9.52 -3.45 -18.83
CA PHE A 194 9.31 -2.11 -19.38
C PHE A 194 8.58 -2.14 -20.73
N ALA A 195 8.77 -3.21 -21.53
CA ALA A 195 8.01 -3.42 -22.76
C ALA A 195 6.50 -3.62 -22.49
N GLU A 196 6.14 -4.35 -21.42
CA GLU A 196 4.74 -4.51 -21.01
C GLU A 196 4.13 -3.17 -20.59
N LEU A 197 4.84 -2.38 -19.79
CA LEU A 197 4.37 -1.07 -19.36
C LEU A 197 4.25 -0.09 -20.53
N GLU A 198 5.23 -0.07 -21.44
CA GLU A 198 5.18 0.75 -22.66
C GLU A 198 3.99 0.39 -23.55
N TYR A 199 3.69 -0.91 -23.70
CA TYR A 199 2.61 -1.37 -24.55
C TYR A 199 1.23 -1.21 -23.91
N ARG A 200 1.09 -1.54 -22.63
CA ARG A 200 -0.22 -1.68 -21.95
C ARG A 200 -0.60 -0.49 -21.08
N VAL A 201 0.37 0.16 -20.45
CA VAL A 201 0.13 1.23 -19.46
C VAL A 201 0.30 2.60 -20.09
N ARG A 202 1.44 2.85 -20.75
CA ARG A 202 1.79 4.16 -21.32
C ARG A 202 0.73 4.77 -22.26
N PRO A 203 0.01 3.99 -23.10
CA PRO A 203 -1.02 4.56 -23.97
C PRO A 203 -2.31 4.96 -23.25
N CYS A 204 -2.49 4.60 -21.97
CA CYS A 204 -3.73 4.81 -21.21
C CYS A 204 -3.85 6.23 -20.63
N GLY A 205 -3.86 7.23 -21.52
CA GLY A 205 -4.08 8.63 -21.17
C GLY A 205 -2.95 9.26 -20.34
N LYS A 206 -3.25 10.38 -19.68
CA LYS A 206 -2.26 11.15 -18.89
C LYS A 206 -1.67 10.32 -17.74
N ILE A 207 -2.52 9.58 -17.02
CA ILE A 207 -2.09 8.77 -15.88
C ILE A 207 -1.24 7.58 -16.34
N GLY A 208 -1.65 6.85 -17.38
CA GLY A 208 -0.87 5.72 -17.89
C GLY A 208 0.51 6.14 -18.41
N ARG A 209 0.58 7.28 -19.11
CA ARG A 209 1.85 7.87 -19.53
C ARG A 209 2.74 8.19 -18.34
N TYR A 210 2.18 8.88 -17.33
CA TYR A 210 2.90 9.30 -16.14
C TYR A 210 3.49 8.10 -15.38
N LEU A 211 2.66 7.08 -15.08
CA LEU A 211 3.09 5.85 -14.38
C LEU A 211 4.30 5.19 -15.05
N CYS A 212 4.28 5.11 -16.39
CA CYS A 212 5.36 4.49 -17.15
C CYS A 212 6.63 5.34 -17.15
N GLU A 213 6.50 6.64 -17.42
CA GLU A 213 7.64 7.57 -17.55
C GLU A 213 8.34 7.77 -16.20
N GLN A 214 7.60 8.01 -15.12
CA GLN A 214 8.19 8.22 -13.79
C GLN A 214 8.94 6.99 -13.28
N LEU A 215 8.43 5.78 -13.57
CA LEU A 215 9.11 4.53 -13.21
C LEU A 215 10.41 4.33 -13.99
N MET A 216 10.37 4.55 -15.31
CA MET A 216 11.56 4.45 -16.16
C MET A 216 12.61 5.50 -15.78
N GLU A 217 12.19 6.71 -15.39
CA GLU A 217 13.07 7.75 -14.85
C GLU A 217 13.69 7.33 -13.52
N HIS A 218 12.90 6.79 -12.59
CA HIS A 218 13.38 6.29 -11.30
C HIS A 218 14.40 5.16 -11.49
N ALA A 219 14.14 4.23 -12.42
CA ALA A 219 15.05 3.14 -12.76
C ALA A 219 16.45 3.62 -13.23
N MET A 220 16.55 4.86 -13.69
CA MET A 220 17.79 5.49 -14.11
C MET A 220 18.50 6.28 -13.00
N THR A 221 17.98 6.30 -11.77
CA THR A 221 18.67 6.89 -10.62
C THR A 221 19.80 5.99 -10.11
N GLU A 222 20.68 6.54 -9.27
CA GLU A 222 21.91 5.86 -8.84
C GLU A 222 21.68 4.55 -8.07
N GLN A 223 20.64 4.49 -7.23
CA GLN A 223 20.38 3.33 -6.38
C GLN A 223 19.86 2.12 -7.19
N PRO A 224 18.80 2.25 -8.02
CA PRO A 224 18.36 1.17 -8.89
C PRO A 224 19.43 0.69 -9.88
N LYS A 225 20.24 1.59 -10.45
CA LYS A 225 21.36 1.22 -11.33
C LYS A 225 22.42 0.34 -10.66
N LYS A 226 22.60 0.48 -9.35
CA LYS A 226 23.57 -0.31 -8.55
C LYS A 226 22.94 -1.57 -7.95
N SER A 227 21.62 -1.74 -8.09
CA SER A 227 20.92 -2.89 -7.55
C SER A 227 21.21 -4.14 -8.38
N SER A 228 21.74 -5.19 -7.75
CA SER A 228 21.92 -6.50 -8.37
C SER A 228 20.60 -7.22 -8.66
N PHE A 229 19.50 -6.75 -8.06
CA PHE A 229 18.16 -7.29 -8.25
C PHE A 229 17.48 -6.77 -9.52
N ARG A 230 17.82 -5.55 -9.97
CA ARG A 230 17.19 -4.93 -11.14
C ARG A 230 17.98 -5.29 -12.41
N SER A 231 17.31 -5.84 -13.42
CA SER A 231 17.96 -6.24 -14.69
C SER A 231 18.20 -5.09 -15.67
N GLY A 232 17.56 -3.93 -15.44
CA GLY A 232 17.59 -2.78 -16.34
C GLY A 232 16.48 -2.72 -17.39
N GLU A 233 15.68 -3.79 -17.53
CA GLU A 233 14.52 -3.84 -18.44
C GLU A 233 13.21 -4.27 -17.74
N SER A 234 13.25 -4.40 -16.41
CA SER A 234 12.13 -4.87 -15.59
C SER A 234 12.06 -4.13 -14.26
N TRP A 235 10.87 -4.16 -13.66
CA TRP A 235 10.61 -3.69 -12.31
C TRP A 235 9.73 -4.69 -11.55
N VAL A 236 9.54 -4.46 -10.25
CA VAL A 236 8.62 -5.20 -9.41
C VAL A 236 7.61 -4.22 -8.85
N LEU A 237 6.33 -4.45 -9.11
CA LEU A 237 5.24 -3.65 -8.56
C LEU A 237 4.82 -4.23 -7.20
N GLY A 238 5.68 -4.10 -6.20
CA GLY A 238 5.59 -4.78 -4.91
C GLY A 238 4.39 -4.35 -4.09
N ASP A 239 3.87 -3.14 -4.32
CA ASP A 239 2.72 -2.64 -3.55
C ASP A 239 1.36 -3.11 -4.04
N SER A 240 1.29 -3.55 -5.29
CA SER A 240 0.06 -3.98 -5.96
C SER A 240 -0.70 -5.14 -5.28
N PRO A 241 -0.06 -6.10 -4.59
CA PRO A 241 -0.75 -7.12 -3.80
C PRO A 241 -1.70 -6.54 -2.75
N ALA A 242 -1.43 -5.37 -2.18
CA ALA A 242 -2.27 -4.81 -1.12
C ALA A 242 -3.71 -4.56 -1.62
N VAL A 243 -3.83 -4.03 -2.84
CA VAL A 243 -5.12 -3.84 -3.52
C VAL A 243 -5.64 -5.15 -4.08
N GLY A 244 -4.75 -5.96 -4.66
CA GLY A 244 -5.05 -7.27 -5.22
C GLY A 244 -5.80 -8.18 -4.23
N LEU A 245 -5.35 -8.23 -2.99
CA LEU A 245 -5.93 -9.07 -1.93
C LEU A 245 -7.29 -8.56 -1.43
N ILE A 246 -7.64 -7.29 -1.64
CA ILE A 246 -8.99 -6.78 -1.39
C ILE A 246 -9.94 -7.23 -2.51
N ILE A 247 -9.47 -7.24 -3.75
CA ILE A 247 -10.23 -7.67 -4.93
C ILE A 247 -10.43 -9.19 -4.91
N TYR A 248 -9.35 -9.93 -4.62
CA TYR A 248 -9.27 -11.37 -4.58
C TYR A 248 -8.36 -11.79 -3.42
N GLU A 249 -8.97 -12.16 -2.29
CA GLU A 249 -8.30 -12.55 -1.03
C GLU A 249 -7.31 -13.72 -1.18
N ASP A 250 -7.34 -14.46 -2.28
CA ASP A 250 -6.47 -15.61 -2.52
C ASP A 250 -6.38 -16.58 -1.32
N ARG A 251 -7.57 -17.06 -0.89
CA ARG A 251 -7.85 -17.72 0.39
C ARG A 251 -7.02 -18.94 0.78
N PHE A 252 -6.20 -19.47 -0.13
CA PHE A 252 -5.35 -20.64 0.09
C PHE A 252 -3.86 -20.33 -0.11
N SER A 253 -3.49 -19.05 -0.03
CA SER A 253 -2.16 -18.54 -0.29
C SER A 253 -1.50 -17.91 0.93
N PHE A 254 -2.08 -18.09 2.12
CA PHE A 254 -1.53 -17.60 3.38
C PHE A 254 -1.54 -18.67 4.47
N GLN A 255 -0.72 -18.45 5.48
CA GLN A 255 -0.74 -19.20 6.74
C GLN A 255 -1.03 -18.27 7.90
N TRP A 256 -1.57 -18.85 8.98
CA TRP A 256 -1.67 -18.17 10.27
C TRP A 256 -0.37 -18.39 11.04
N VAL A 257 0.38 -17.32 11.27
CA VAL A 257 1.68 -17.36 11.94
C VAL A 257 1.59 -16.52 13.21
N GLN A 258 2.11 -17.03 14.34
CA GLN A 258 2.24 -16.22 15.56
C GLN A 258 3.08 -14.97 15.27
N ALA A 259 2.55 -13.78 15.53
CA ALA A 259 3.26 -12.55 15.22
C ALA A 259 4.61 -12.52 15.98
N PRO A 260 5.74 -12.29 15.28
CA PRO A 260 7.05 -12.23 15.91
C PRO A 260 7.26 -10.89 16.63
N THR A 261 8.28 -10.84 17.49
CA THR A 261 8.94 -9.56 17.81
C THR A 261 10.02 -9.31 16.77
N ILE A 262 10.17 -8.07 16.32
CA ILE A 262 11.23 -7.70 15.38
C ILE A 262 12.45 -7.20 16.15
N GLY A 263 13.60 -7.82 15.89
CA GLY A 263 14.90 -7.38 16.38
C GLY A 263 15.38 -6.09 15.71
N THR A 264 16.40 -5.45 16.26
CA THR A 264 17.00 -4.25 15.66
C THR A 264 17.71 -4.53 14.33
N ASP A 265 18.00 -5.80 14.06
CA ASP A 265 18.55 -6.36 12.83
C ASP A 265 17.46 -6.86 11.87
N MET A 266 16.19 -6.51 12.11
CA MET A 266 15.00 -6.94 11.34
C MET A 266 14.76 -8.45 11.31
N ASN A 267 15.51 -9.24 12.07
CA ASN A 267 15.25 -10.67 12.21
C ASN A 267 14.04 -10.91 13.13
N TYR A 268 13.31 -11.97 12.82
CA TYR A 268 12.10 -12.35 13.54
C TYR A 268 12.43 -13.19 14.76
N ILE A 269 11.96 -12.71 15.92
CA ILE A 269 12.08 -13.40 17.21
C ILE A 269 10.74 -14.03 17.54
N HIS A 270 10.67 -15.35 17.37
CA HIS A 270 9.47 -16.16 17.60
C HIS A 270 9.23 -16.40 19.09
N THR A 271 8.57 -15.43 19.74
CA THR A 271 8.28 -15.48 21.18
C THR A 271 7.01 -16.29 21.52
N ASN A 272 6.14 -16.56 20.53
CA ASN A 272 4.80 -17.15 20.71
C ASN A 272 3.91 -16.41 21.73
N ARG A 273 4.12 -15.09 21.90
CA ARG A 273 3.38 -14.26 22.85
C ARG A 273 2.19 -13.52 22.24
N TYR A 274 2.27 -13.20 20.95
CA TYR A 274 1.30 -12.35 20.27
C TYR A 274 0.32 -13.18 19.44
N ARG A 275 -0.82 -12.57 19.08
CA ARG A 275 -1.86 -13.22 18.28
C ARG A 275 -1.29 -13.76 16.94
N PRO A 276 -1.93 -14.78 16.35
CA PRO A 276 -1.62 -15.15 14.98
C PRO A 276 -2.06 -14.03 14.02
N ILE A 277 -1.25 -13.79 12.99
CA ILE A 277 -1.54 -12.91 11.85
C ILE A 277 -1.56 -13.73 10.57
N ARG A 278 -2.16 -13.20 9.51
CA ARG A 278 -2.09 -13.83 8.19
C ARG A 278 -0.79 -13.43 7.52
N VAL A 279 0.00 -14.41 7.10
CA VAL A 279 1.23 -14.20 6.32
C VAL A 279 1.03 -14.86 4.98
N TYR A 280 1.02 -14.07 3.91
CA TYR A 280 0.93 -14.61 2.55
C TYR A 280 2.24 -15.30 2.17
N GLU A 281 2.12 -16.38 1.40
CA GLU A 281 3.22 -17.19 0.85
C GLU A 281 3.31 -17.08 -0.68
N LYS A 282 2.22 -16.67 -1.33
CA LYS A 282 2.11 -16.44 -2.77
C LYS A 282 0.97 -15.47 -3.08
N ILE A 283 0.93 -14.98 -4.31
CA ILE A 283 -0.16 -14.15 -4.85
C ILE A 283 -0.46 -14.55 -6.30
N ASP A 284 -1.68 -14.27 -6.80
CA ASP A 284 -2.02 -14.39 -8.23
C ASP A 284 -1.62 -13.12 -8.97
N SER A 285 -0.34 -13.02 -9.33
CA SER A 285 0.20 -11.84 -10.03
C SER A 285 -0.49 -11.57 -11.36
N ARG A 286 -0.88 -12.63 -12.09
CA ARG A 286 -1.64 -12.51 -13.34
C ARG A 286 -2.97 -11.80 -13.08
N LEU A 287 -3.74 -12.19 -12.07
CA LEU A 287 -5.01 -11.53 -11.76
C LEU A 287 -4.80 -10.05 -11.44
N ILE A 288 -3.82 -9.74 -10.59
CA ILE A 288 -3.56 -8.38 -10.12
C ILE A 288 -3.13 -7.47 -11.28
N LEU A 289 -2.18 -7.92 -12.11
CA LEU A 289 -1.68 -7.15 -13.25
C LEU A 289 -2.72 -7.02 -14.36
N GLU A 290 -3.41 -8.10 -14.73
CA GLU A 290 -4.45 -8.05 -15.77
C GLU A 290 -5.63 -7.16 -15.37
N ASP A 291 -5.98 -7.14 -14.08
CA ASP A 291 -7.00 -6.23 -13.54
C ASP A 291 -6.54 -4.77 -13.67
N LEU A 292 -5.32 -4.43 -13.24
CA LEU A 292 -4.75 -3.08 -13.39
C LEU A 292 -4.73 -2.61 -14.85
N TYR A 293 -4.17 -3.43 -15.75
CA TYR A 293 -4.07 -3.08 -17.18
C TYR A 293 -5.43 -2.89 -17.83
N SER A 294 -6.39 -3.76 -17.49
CA SER A 294 -7.76 -3.66 -18.01
C SER A 294 -8.46 -2.40 -17.49
N LYS A 295 -8.29 -2.08 -16.19
CA LYS A 295 -8.88 -0.88 -15.59
C LYS A 295 -8.34 0.40 -16.21
N LEU A 296 -7.02 0.50 -16.40
CA LEU A 296 -6.39 1.64 -17.09
C LEU A 296 -6.90 1.81 -18.52
N ALA A 297 -6.95 0.73 -19.31
CA ALA A 297 -7.41 0.78 -20.69
C ALA A 297 -8.89 1.21 -20.79
N LEU A 298 -9.74 0.70 -19.90
CA LEU A 298 -11.15 1.08 -19.85
C LEU A 298 -11.35 2.52 -19.39
N PHE A 299 -10.60 2.96 -18.36
CA PHE A 299 -10.62 4.33 -17.87
C PHE A 299 -10.22 5.33 -18.96
N SER A 300 -9.16 5.04 -19.72
CA SER A 300 -8.68 5.91 -20.81
C SER A 300 -9.72 6.09 -21.92
N ARG A 301 -10.34 4.99 -22.37
CA ARG A 301 -11.35 5.03 -23.45
C ARG A 301 -12.57 5.87 -23.11
N LEU A 302 -13.01 5.85 -21.85
CA LEU A 302 -14.16 6.65 -21.43
C LEU A 302 -13.86 8.15 -21.49
N LYS A 303 -12.66 8.57 -21.10
CA LYS A 303 -12.26 9.98 -21.17
C LYS A 303 -12.08 10.50 -22.60
N GLU A 304 -11.76 9.64 -23.55
CA GLU A 304 -11.69 10.00 -24.97
C GLU A 304 -13.08 10.24 -25.59
N HIS A 305 -14.15 9.68 -25.01
CA HIS A 305 -15.52 9.90 -25.47
C HIS A 305 -16.20 11.14 -24.85
N ASP A 306 -15.64 11.68 -23.76
CA ASP A 306 -16.13 12.88 -23.07
C ASP A 306 -15.43 14.19 -23.55
N LEU A 307 -14.50 14.09 -24.52
CA LEU A 307 -13.78 15.20 -25.17
C LEU A 307 -14.23 15.39 -26.62
#